data_AF-A0A7X7MWF3-F1
#
_entry.id   AF-A0A7X7MWF3-F1
#
_cell.length_a   1.000
_cell.length_b   1.000
_cell.length_c   1.000
_cell.angle_alpha   90.00
_cell.angle_beta   90.00
_cell.angle_gamma   90.00
#
_symmetry.space_group_name_H-M   'P 1'
#
loop_
_entity.id
_entity.type
_entity.pdbx_description
1 polymer ?
#
loop_
_entity_poly.entity_id
_entity_poly.type
_entity_poly.pdbx_seq_one_letter_code
_entity_poly.pdbx_strand_id
1 'polypeptide(L)'
;MELVNAQGDYVGAFTSQSIANIIYPNCPDILARYIQVPPLLGASGERNAVYCDYEPSIGGYIPSNSKHTKEAFTVMDLMLSKEASFIASFGEEGVDWKFSQNGDLSTYGSKAVITTLQYLNDSVQNKNFAGAGPLVLAEKYANGITWNGDNSLVEYLDARAVRSYENYYYERKEVFQSQKWFDYVSDRMDEQTDADTMIKQFVFGIEDIFSDKVWENFRNEVKQNE
;
A
#
# COMPACT_ATOMS: atom_id res chain seq x y z
N MET A 1 -18.08 16.32 18.97
CA MET A 1 -18.59 15.48 20.07
C MET A 1 -18.77 14.10 19.47
N GLU A 2 -17.75 13.24 19.54
CA GLU A 2 -17.83 11.87 19.00
C GLU A 2 -18.91 11.12 19.81
N LEU A 3 -19.99 10.73 19.12
CA LEU A 3 -21.18 10.10 19.71
C LEU A 3 -21.09 8.56 19.72
N VAL A 4 -19.89 8.00 19.60
CA VAL A 4 -19.72 6.56 19.45
C VAL A 4 -18.79 6.05 20.53
N ASN A 5 -19.07 4.85 21.06
CA ASN A 5 -18.35 4.12 22.12
C ASN A 5 -18.99 4.17 23.51
N ALA A 6 -20.32 4.07 23.64
CA ALA A 6 -20.88 3.57 24.89
C ALA A 6 -20.42 2.11 25.08
N GLN A 7 -20.15 1.68 26.32
CA GLN A 7 -19.59 0.36 26.60
C GLN A 7 -20.44 -0.81 26.04
N GLY A 8 -21.74 -0.58 25.82
CA GLY A 8 -22.65 -1.55 25.20
C GLY A 8 -22.52 -1.69 23.67
N ASP A 9 -21.80 -0.81 22.99
CA ASP A 9 -21.63 -0.80 21.53
C ASP A 9 -20.32 -1.48 21.07
N TYR A 10 -19.50 -1.96 22.01
CA TYR A 10 -18.26 -2.67 21.70
C TYR A 10 -18.55 -4.10 21.25
N VAL A 11 -18.50 -4.33 19.95
CA VAL A 11 -18.72 -5.65 19.32
C VAL A 11 -17.44 -6.48 19.15
N GLY A 12 -16.27 -5.91 19.46
CA GLY A 12 -14.96 -6.59 19.37
C GLY A 12 -13.92 -5.75 18.63
N ALA A 13 -12.83 -6.40 18.24
CA ALA A 13 -11.75 -5.80 17.44
C ALA A 13 -11.23 -6.82 16.42
N PHE A 14 -10.67 -6.33 15.31
CA PHE A 14 -10.04 -7.13 14.26
C PHE A 14 -8.73 -6.48 13.83
N THR A 15 -7.82 -7.27 13.28
CA THR A 15 -6.57 -6.80 12.68
C THR A 15 -6.72 -6.67 11.17
N SER A 16 -6.29 -5.56 10.60
CA SER A 16 -6.24 -5.37 9.15
C SER A 16 -5.14 -4.34 8.80
N GLN A 17 -4.67 -4.35 7.56
CA GLN A 17 -3.80 -3.29 7.02
C GLN A 17 -4.57 -1.99 6.74
N SER A 18 -5.82 -2.10 6.27
CA SER A 18 -6.75 -0.99 6.08
C SER A 18 -8.15 -1.42 6.53
N ILE A 19 -8.94 -0.50 7.07
CA ILE A 19 -10.34 -0.80 7.44
C ILE A 19 -11.18 -1.23 6.23
N ALA A 20 -10.83 -0.77 5.02
CA ALA A 20 -11.51 -1.12 3.77
C ALA A 20 -11.44 -2.60 3.39
N ASN A 21 -10.47 -3.35 3.95
CA ASN A 21 -10.36 -4.79 3.69
C ASN A 21 -11.43 -5.61 4.45
N ILE A 22 -12.05 -5.02 5.47
CA ILE A 22 -13.02 -5.69 6.34
C ILE A 22 -14.41 -5.09 6.18
N ILE A 23 -14.49 -3.76 6.02
CA ILE A 23 -15.74 -3.01 5.91
C ILE A 23 -15.80 -2.35 4.55
N TYR A 24 -16.94 -2.48 3.87
CA TYR A 24 -17.16 -1.80 2.61
C TYR A 24 -16.96 -0.28 2.77
N PRO A 25 -16.11 0.36 1.94
CA PRO A 25 -15.86 1.81 1.99
C PRO A 25 -17.12 2.67 1.87
N ASN A 26 -18.15 2.16 1.18
CA ASN A 26 -19.41 2.87 0.94
C ASN A 26 -20.42 2.77 2.10
N CYS A 27 -19.96 2.53 3.32
CA CYS A 27 -20.79 2.45 4.53
C CYS A 27 -20.38 3.49 5.58
N PRO A 28 -20.55 4.80 5.31
CA PRO A 28 -19.99 5.87 6.15
C PRO A 28 -20.55 5.84 7.58
N ASP A 29 -21.83 5.50 7.75
CA ASP A 29 -22.48 5.37 9.07
C ASP A 29 -21.89 4.25 9.92
N ILE A 30 -21.32 3.22 9.28
CA ILE A 30 -20.64 2.11 9.95
C ILE A 30 -19.19 2.51 10.21
N LEU A 31 -18.48 3.00 9.19
CA LEU A 31 -17.07 3.41 9.28
C LEU A 31 -16.84 4.46 10.37
N ALA A 32 -17.71 5.46 10.47
CA ALA A 32 -17.64 6.50 11.50
C ALA A 32 -17.78 5.97 12.94
N ARG A 33 -18.17 4.69 13.12
CA ARG A 33 -18.29 4.05 14.44
C ARG A 33 -17.03 3.32 14.88
N TYR A 34 -16.07 3.12 13.99
CA TYR A 34 -14.83 2.44 14.31
C TYR A 34 -13.79 3.44 14.81
N ILE A 35 -13.02 3.00 15.80
CA ILE A 35 -11.84 3.69 16.28
C ILE A 35 -10.64 2.76 16.18
N GLN A 36 -9.48 3.34 15.96
CA GLN A 36 -8.23 2.61 15.99
C GLN A 36 -7.92 2.14 17.43
N VAL A 37 -7.44 0.91 17.56
CA VAL A 37 -6.92 0.39 18.83
C VAL A 37 -5.39 0.45 18.76
N PRO A 38 -4.70 1.24 19.61
CA PRO A 38 -3.24 1.30 19.59
C PRO A 38 -2.60 -0.05 19.98
N PRO A 39 -1.30 -0.28 19.69
CA PRO A 39 -0.60 -1.52 20.03
C PRO A 39 -0.81 -1.94 21.48
N LEU A 40 -1.25 -3.19 21.67
CA LEU A 40 -1.55 -3.74 22.99
C LEU A 40 -0.28 -3.97 23.79
N LEU A 41 -0.38 -3.81 25.12
CA LEU A 41 0.70 -4.12 26.03
C LEU A 41 0.82 -5.65 26.18
N GLY A 42 1.96 -6.20 25.77
CA GLY A 42 2.28 -7.62 25.96
C GLY A 42 2.55 -7.98 27.42
N ALA A 43 2.57 -9.27 27.73
CA ALA A 43 2.84 -9.77 29.08
C ALA A 43 4.23 -9.38 29.62
N SER A 44 5.20 -9.15 28.74
CA SER A 44 6.53 -8.64 29.06
C SER A 44 6.59 -7.12 29.26
N GLY A 45 5.48 -6.40 29.05
CA GLY A 45 5.42 -4.94 29.08
C GLY A 45 5.82 -4.26 27.77
N GLU A 46 6.10 -5.02 26.72
CA GLU A 46 6.45 -4.48 25.40
C GLU A 46 5.21 -4.09 24.58
N ARG A 47 5.36 -3.08 23.72
CA ARG A 47 4.38 -2.68 22.71
C ARG A 47 5.10 -2.55 21.38
N ASN A 48 4.72 -3.38 20.42
CA ASN A 48 5.36 -3.45 19.12
C ASN A 48 4.33 -3.23 18.01
N ALA A 49 4.74 -2.53 16.96
CA ALA A 49 4.01 -2.36 15.72
C ALA A 49 4.90 -2.80 14.55
N VAL A 50 4.30 -3.39 13.54
CA VAL A 50 4.97 -3.73 12.28
C VAL A 50 4.90 -2.52 11.37
N TYR A 51 6.05 -2.11 10.84
CA TYR A 51 6.12 -1.17 9.73
C TYR A 51 6.09 -1.97 8.43
N CYS A 52 5.12 -1.69 7.56
CA CYS A 52 5.07 -2.18 6.19
C CYS A 52 5.56 -1.07 5.28
N ASP A 53 6.67 -1.29 4.58
CA ASP A 53 7.18 -0.34 3.60
C ASP A 53 6.36 -0.40 2.30
N TYR A 54 6.45 0.64 1.47
CA TYR A 54 5.84 0.67 0.15
C TYR A 54 6.64 -0.20 -0.81
N GLU A 55 6.12 -1.38 -1.14
CA GLU A 55 6.69 -2.23 -2.17
C GLU A 55 6.16 -1.80 -3.56
N PRO A 56 7.03 -1.79 -4.59
CA PRO A 56 6.57 -1.59 -5.97
C PRO A 56 5.51 -2.63 -6.33
N SER A 57 4.40 -2.17 -6.91
CA SER A 57 3.34 -3.04 -7.41
C SER A 57 3.22 -2.94 -8.93
N ILE A 58 2.60 -3.96 -9.55
CA ILE A 58 2.41 -3.97 -11.00
C ILE A 58 1.34 -2.93 -11.38
N GLY A 59 1.79 -1.81 -11.94
CA GLY A 59 0.91 -0.71 -12.38
C GLY A 59 0.25 -0.92 -13.75
N GLY A 60 0.70 -1.89 -14.55
CA GLY A 60 0.13 -2.11 -15.88
C GLY A 60 0.66 -3.36 -16.58
N TYR A 61 -0.05 -3.81 -17.62
CA TYR A 61 0.28 -5.00 -18.41
C TYR A 61 0.24 -4.68 -19.90
N ILE A 62 1.23 -5.16 -20.65
CA ILE A 62 1.20 -5.16 -22.12
C ILE A 62 0.97 -6.61 -22.58
N PRO A 63 -0.18 -6.93 -23.19
CA PRO A 63 -0.43 -8.26 -23.72
C PRO A 63 0.65 -8.67 -24.74
N SER A 64 1.08 -9.93 -24.71
CA SER A 64 2.13 -10.45 -25.61
C SER A 64 1.75 -10.37 -27.09
N ASN A 65 0.45 -10.33 -27.39
CA ASN A 65 -0.09 -10.20 -28.74
C ASN A 65 -0.40 -8.74 -29.14
N SER A 66 0.04 -7.75 -28.36
CA SER A 66 -0.14 -6.34 -28.70
C SER A 66 0.57 -6.01 -30.02
N LYS A 67 -0.13 -5.32 -30.91
CA LYS A 67 0.44 -4.80 -32.17
C LYS A 67 1.26 -3.51 -31.95
N HIS A 68 1.13 -2.90 -30.77
CA HIS A 68 1.67 -1.58 -30.43
C HIS A 68 2.44 -1.63 -29.11
N THR A 69 3.27 -2.66 -28.92
CA THR A 69 4.02 -2.88 -27.68
C THR A 69 4.92 -1.71 -27.31
N LYS A 70 5.60 -1.11 -28.30
CA LYS A 70 6.52 0.01 -28.06
C LYS A 70 5.77 1.27 -27.63
N GLU A 71 4.69 1.59 -28.33
CA GLU A 71 3.85 2.74 -28.02
C GLU A 71 3.18 2.59 -26.66
N ALA A 72 2.68 1.39 -26.33
CA ALA A 72 2.14 1.09 -25.02
C ALA A 72 3.18 1.28 -23.91
N PHE A 73 4.42 0.81 -24.13
CA PHE A 73 5.52 1.03 -23.18
C PHE A 73 5.84 2.51 -23.02
N THR A 74 5.91 3.29 -24.12
CA THR A 74 6.13 4.74 -24.06
C THR A 74 5.02 5.47 -23.28
N VAL A 75 3.76 5.06 -23.44
CA VAL A 75 2.66 5.64 -22.66
C VAL A 75 2.81 5.30 -21.17
N MET A 76 3.12 4.03 -20.83
CA MET A 76 3.33 3.64 -19.43
C MET A 76 4.50 4.39 -18.78
N ASP A 77 5.61 4.57 -19.51
CA ASP A 77 6.76 5.35 -19.05
C ASP A 77 6.37 6.82 -18.81
N LEU A 78 5.60 7.43 -19.72
CA LEU A 78 5.08 8.79 -19.55
C LEU A 78 4.19 8.92 -18.30
N MET A 79 3.42 7.89 -17.95
CA MET A 79 2.56 7.89 -16.76
C MET A 79 3.36 7.99 -15.45
N LEU A 80 4.62 7.53 -15.44
CA LEU A 80 5.54 7.67 -14.31
C LEU A 80 6.08 9.10 -14.15
N SER A 81 5.86 9.98 -15.13
CA SER A 81 6.22 11.39 -15.00
C SER A 81 5.43 12.03 -13.85
N LYS A 82 6.04 13.04 -13.20
CA LYS A 82 5.40 13.75 -12.11
C LYS A 82 4.04 14.33 -12.50
N GLU A 83 3.96 14.95 -13.68
CA GLU A 83 2.72 15.54 -14.18
C GLU A 83 1.63 14.48 -14.35
N ALA A 84 1.93 13.38 -15.04
CA ALA A 84 0.97 12.30 -15.26
C ALA A 84 0.56 11.61 -13.95
N SER A 85 1.50 11.42 -13.01
CA SER A 85 1.20 10.86 -11.69
C SER A 85 0.28 11.77 -10.86
N PHE A 86 0.44 13.09 -10.98
CA PHE A 86 -0.46 14.06 -10.35
C PHE A 86 -1.85 14.06 -11.00
N ILE A 87 -1.92 14.01 -12.34
CA ILE A 87 -3.19 13.88 -13.06
C ILE A 87 -3.89 12.58 -12.65
N ALA A 88 -3.18 11.47 -12.60
CA ALA A 88 -3.72 10.16 -12.24
C ALA A 88 -4.26 10.10 -10.81
N SER A 89 -3.63 10.84 -9.88
CA SER A 89 -4.00 10.85 -8.46
C SER A 89 -5.07 11.89 -8.14
N PHE A 90 -4.94 13.11 -8.68
CA PHE A 90 -5.67 14.29 -8.21
C PHE A 90 -6.51 15.00 -9.29
N GLY A 91 -6.29 14.72 -10.57
CA GLY A 91 -6.94 15.43 -11.67
C GLY A 91 -6.24 16.74 -12.04
N GLU A 92 -7.00 17.74 -12.47
CA GLU A 92 -6.48 19.00 -13.03
C GLU A 92 -6.12 20.02 -11.94
N GLU A 93 -4.90 20.56 -11.98
CA GLU A 93 -4.46 21.60 -11.05
C GLU A 93 -5.25 22.89 -11.26
N GLY A 94 -5.70 23.51 -10.17
CA GLY A 94 -6.55 24.70 -10.16
C GLY A 94 -8.05 24.41 -10.32
N VAL A 95 -8.42 23.20 -10.74
CA VAL A 95 -9.82 22.77 -10.90
C VAL A 95 -10.21 21.76 -9.83
N ASP A 96 -9.47 20.66 -9.73
CA ASP A 96 -9.75 19.55 -8.83
C ASP A 96 -8.90 19.62 -7.56
N TRP A 97 -7.70 20.19 -7.66
CA TRP A 97 -6.77 20.33 -6.54
C TRP A 97 -5.85 21.55 -6.74
N LYS A 98 -5.14 21.95 -5.68
CA LYS A 98 -4.05 22.95 -5.76
C LYS A 98 -3.02 22.71 -4.66
N PHE A 99 -1.84 23.30 -4.78
CA PHE A 99 -0.90 23.34 -3.65
C PHE A 99 -1.49 24.12 -2.47
N SER A 100 -1.36 23.55 -1.27
CA SER A 100 -1.79 24.19 -0.03
C SER A 100 -0.89 25.37 0.30
N GLN A 101 -1.51 26.51 0.67
CA GLN A 101 -0.81 27.75 1.03
C GLN A 101 -0.98 28.11 2.51
N ASN A 102 -1.99 27.56 3.19
CA ASN A 102 -2.49 28.08 4.46
C ASN A 102 -1.97 27.35 5.70
N GLY A 103 -1.05 26.39 5.56
CA GLY A 103 -0.55 25.63 6.71
C GLY A 103 -1.62 24.73 7.35
N ASP A 104 -2.69 24.44 6.62
CA ASP A 104 -3.73 23.51 7.04
C ASP A 104 -3.14 22.14 7.37
N LEU A 105 -3.85 21.37 8.20
CA LEU A 105 -3.45 20.01 8.53
C LEU A 105 -3.84 19.04 7.42
N SER A 106 -2.95 18.09 7.16
CA SER A 106 -3.24 16.95 6.29
C SER A 106 -4.11 15.93 7.00
N THR A 107 -4.63 14.96 6.25
CA THR A 107 -5.28 13.75 6.78
C THR A 107 -4.42 13.02 7.82
N TYR A 108 -3.09 13.08 7.68
CA TYR A 108 -2.11 12.51 8.61
C TYR A 108 -1.70 13.47 9.75
N GLY A 109 -2.36 14.62 9.88
CA GLY A 109 -2.09 15.60 10.94
C GLY A 109 -0.74 16.33 10.81
N SER A 110 -0.02 16.13 9.71
CA SER A 110 1.16 16.91 9.33
C SER A 110 0.74 18.15 8.54
N LYS A 111 1.69 19.00 8.12
CA LYS A 111 1.36 20.16 7.27
C LYS A 111 0.88 19.66 5.89
N ALA A 112 -0.30 20.11 5.47
CA ALA A 112 -0.83 19.83 4.14
C ALA A 112 0.04 20.48 3.04
N VAL A 113 0.17 19.75 1.93
CA VAL A 113 0.86 20.13 0.70
C VAL A 113 -0.12 20.27 -0.45
N ILE A 114 -1.22 19.51 -0.44
CA ILE A 114 -2.26 19.50 -1.46
C ILE A 114 -3.60 19.87 -0.81
N THR A 115 -4.35 20.76 -1.41
CA THR A 115 -5.74 21.07 -1.04
C THR A 115 -6.66 20.57 -2.14
N THR A 116 -7.53 19.62 -1.80
CA THR A 116 -8.58 19.12 -2.68
C THR A 116 -9.68 20.18 -2.85
N LEU A 117 -10.02 20.49 -4.10
CA LEU A 117 -11.13 21.38 -4.46
C LEU A 117 -12.36 20.57 -4.86
N GLN A 118 -12.16 19.42 -5.53
CA GLN A 118 -13.20 18.46 -5.89
C GLN A 118 -12.75 17.05 -5.51
N TYR A 119 -13.57 16.34 -4.74
CA TYR A 119 -13.33 14.93 -4.41
C TYR A 119 -13.78 14.04 -5.57
N LEU A 120 -12.82 13.43 -6.26
CA LEU A 120 -13.07 12.64 -7.47
C LEU A 120 -13.35 11.16 -7.18
N ASN A 121 -12.75 10.59 -6.12
CA ASN A 121 -12.70 9.14 -5.90
C ASN A 121 -14.06 8.49 -5.61
N ASP A 122 -15.03 9.23 -5.07
CA ASP A 122 -16.37 8.72 -4.73
C ASP A 122 -17.44 9.07 -5.78
N SER A 123 -17.01 9.54 -6.96
CA SER A 123 -17.89 10.01 -8.02
C SER A 123 -17.60 9.31 -9.34
N VAL A 124 -18.62 9.14 -10.19
CA VAL A 124 -18.41 8.73 -11.58
C VAL A 124 -17.78 9.90 -12.32
N GLN A 125 -16.52 9.74 -12.75
CA GLN A 125 -15.73 10.80 -13.37
C GLN A 125 -14.73 10.22 -14.40
N ASN A 126 -14.13 11.11 -15.21
CA ASN A 126 -13.07 10.79 -16.19
C ASN A 126 -11.99 11.89 -16.23
N LYS A 127 -11.59 12.35 -15.06
CA LYS A 127 -10.60 13.40 -14.80
C LYS A 127 -9.29 12.85 -14.25
N ASN A 128 -9.35 11.75 -13.49
CA ASN A 128 -8.18 11.05 -12.99
C ASN A 128 -8.33 9.53 -13.16
N PHE A 129 -7.30 8.78 -12.78
CA PHE A 129 -7.31 7.31 -12.80
C PHE A 129 -7.57 6.72 -11.40
N ALA A 130 -8.01 7.53 -10.44
CA ALA A 130 -8.18 7.16 -9.03
C ALA A 130 -6.93 6.47 -8.43
N GLY A 131 -5.73 6.91 -8.82
CA GLY A 131 -4.48 6.29 -8.38
C GLY A 131 -4.21 4.90 -8.98
N ALA A 132 -4.92 4.50 -10.04
CA ALA A 132 -4.61 3.29 -10.81
C ALA A 132 -3.60 3.59 -11.93
N GLY A 133 -2.91 2.54 -12.38
CA GLY A 133 -1.93 2.61 -13.46
C GLY A 133 -0.48 2.73 -12.97
N PRO A 134 0.50 2.76 -13.89
CA PRO A 134 1.88 3.06 -13.54
C PRO A 134 1.96 4.50 -13.03
N LEU A 135 2.36 4.68 -11.77
CA LEU A 135 2.53 6.01 -11.18
C LEU A 135 3.66 5.99 -10.16
N VAL A 136 4.29 7.15 -9.98
CA VAL A 136 5.24 7.39 -8.89
C VAL A 136 4.83 8.67 -8.19
N LEU A 137 4.26 8.51 -6.99
CA LEU A 137 3.84 9.62 -6.15
C LEU A 137 4.62 9.61 -4.84
N ALA A 138 5.36 10.70 -4.56
CA ALA A 138 6.10 10.81 -3.31
C ALA A 138 5.13 10.88 -2.11
N GLU A 139 5.51 10.24 -1.00
CA GLU A 139 4.73 10.15 0.24
C GLU A 139 4.21 11.52 0.71
N LYS A 140 5.04 12.57 0.63
CA LYS A 140 4.64 13.94 1.03
C LYS A 140 3.41 14.48 0.29
N TYR A 141 3.11 13.97 -0.91
CA TYR A 141 1.94 14.35 -1.68
C TYR A 141 0.75 13.45 -1.35
N ALA A 142 0.97 12.13 -1.28
CA ALA A 142 -0.07 11.16 -0.91
C ALA A 142 -0.61 11.41 0.52
N ASN A 143 0.28 11.61 1.49
CA ASN A 143 -0.06 11.85 2.90
C ASN A 143 -0.26 13.33 3.21
N GLY A 144 0.01 14.22 2.24
CA GLY A 144 -0.05 15.68 2.39
C GLY A 144 -1.37 16.30 1.96
N ILE A 145 -2.44 15.51 1.79
CA ILE A 145 -3.75 16.03 1.37
C ILE A 145 -4.45 16.68 2.57
N THR A 146 -4.96 17.90 2.41
CA THR A 146 -5.72 18.64 3.43
C THR A 146 -6.89 17.79 3.95
N TRP A 147 -7.04 17.74 5.28
CA TRP A 147 -8.20 17.09 5.89
C TRP A 147 -9.49 17.86 5.60
N ASN A 148 -10.51 17.17 5.09
CA ASN A 148 -11.80 17.76 4.70
C ASN A 148 -12.87 17.73 5.81
N GLY A 149 -12.56 17.21 7.00
CA GLY A 149 -13.52 17.10 8.10
C GLY A 149 -14.37 15.83 8.12
N ASP A 150 -14.22 14.93 7.14
CA ASP A 150 -14.99 13.69 7.08
C ASP A 150 -14.29 12.57 7.88
N ASN A 151 -14.96 12.11 8.95
CA ASN A 151 -14.45 11.06 9.83
C ASN A 151 -14.75 9.64 9.33
N SER A 152 -15.52 9.51 8.25
CA SER A 152 -15.88 8.22 7.66
C SER A 152 -14.97 7.80 6.51
N LEU A 153 -14.08 8.70 6.06
CA LEU A 153 -13.09 8.38 5.03
C LEU A 153 -12.13 7.29 5.51
N VAL A 154 -11.94 6.27 4.66
CA VAL A 154 -11.01 5.17 4.89
C VAL A 154 -9.60 5.73 5.14
N GLU A 155 -9.15 6.67 4.31
CA GLU A 155 -7.82 7.27 4.41
C GLU A 155 -7.64 8.02 5.74
N TYR A 156 -8.70 8.64 6.27
CA TYR A 156 -8.65 9.31 7.57
C TYR A 156 -8.58 8.32 8.73
N LEU A 157 -9.35 7.23 8.67
CA LEU A 157 -9.32 6.17 9.67
C LEU A 157 -7.97 5.45 9.70
N ASP A 158 -7.42 5.13 8.52
CA ASP A 158 -6.10 4.52 8.38
C ASP A 158 -4.99 5.48 8.85
N ALA A 159 -5.05 6.78 8.50
CA ALA A 159 -4.10 7.77 8.99
C ALA A 159 -4.11 7.91 10.51
N ARG A 160 -5.30 7.87 11.15
CA ARG A 160 -5.43 7.85 12.61
C ARG A 160 -4.79 6.60 13.22
N ALA A 161 -4.97 5.44 12.57
CA ALA A 161 -4.35 4.19 12.99
C ALA A 161 -2.82 4.32 12.92
N VAL A 162 -2.25 4.66 11.75
CA VAL A 162 -0.80 4.83 11.54
C VAL A 162 -0.16 5.70 12.62
N ARG A 163 -0.71 6.89 12.89
CA ARG A 163 -0.19 7.80 13.92
C ARG A 163 -0.14 7.21 15.32
N SER A 164 -1.06 6.31 15.66
CA SER A 164 -1.07 5.64 16.96
C SER A 164 -0.05 4.50 17.07
N TYR A 165 0.47 4.03 15.94
CA TYR A 165 1.44 2.92 15.83
C TYR A 165 2.88 3.43 15.59
N GLU A 166 3.06 4.65 15.07
CA GLU A 166 4.35 5.21 14.65
C GLU A 166 5.49 5.10 15.68
N ASN A 167 5.19 5.40 16.96
CA ASN A 167 6.19 5.36 18.03
C ASN A 167 6.51 3.93 18.51
N TYR A 168 5.81 2.94 17.99
CA TYR A 168 5.97 1.53 18.36
C TYR A 168 6.52 0.68 17.21
N TYR A 169 6.82 1.30 16.06
CA TYR A 169 7.50 0.60 14.99
C TYR A 169 8.85 0.09 15.49
N TYR A 170 9.12 -1.19 15.25
CA TYR A 170 10.43 -1.76 15.54
C TYR A 170 11.52 -0.94 14.83
N GLU A 171 12.60 -0.60 15.54
CA GLU A 171 13.74 0.20 15.03
C GLU A 171 14.50 -0.57 13.94
N ARG A 172 13.89 -0.67 12.76
CA ARG A 172 14.53 -1.17 11.52
C ARG A 172 14.09 -0.38 10.29
N LYS A 173 13.67 0.89 10.46
CA LYS A 173 13.48 1.82 9.32
C LYS A 173 14.73 1.90 8.42
N GLU A 174 15.92 1.83 9.01
CA GLU A 174 17.18 1.82 8.26
C GLU A 174 17.43 0.52 7.49
N VAL A 175 16.86 -0.61 7.95
CA VAL A 175 17.05 -1.90 7.27
C VAL A 175 16.26 -1.89 5.96
N PHE A 176 15.00 -1.46 5.97
CA PHE A 176 14.14 -1.41 4.77
C PHE A 176 14.59 -0.39 3.69
N GLN A 177 15.51 0.52 4.01
CA GLN A 177 16.06 1.48 3.04
C GLN A 177 17.53 1.24 2.72
N SER A 178 18.14 0.20 3.29
CA SER A 178 19.54 -0.13 3.03
C SER A 178 19.71 -0.81 1.68
N GLN A 179 20.87 -0.64 1.04
CA GLN A 179 21.25 -1.42 -0.15
C GLN A 179 21.10 -2.92 0.10
N LYS A 180 21.40 -3.39 1.33
CA LYS A 180 21.20 -4.79 1.74
C LYS A 180 19.75 -5.26 1.67
N TRP A 181 18.77 -4.39 1.92
CA TRP A 181 17.36 -4.74 1.76
C TRP A 181 16.94 -4.73 0.31
N PHE A 182 17.44 -3.79 -0.50
CA PHE A 182 17.23 -3.85 -1.95
C PHE A 182 17.80 -5.13 -2.56
N ASP A 183 19.00 -5.53 -2.15
CA ASP A 183 19.62 -6.79 -2.57
C ASP A 183 18.77 -7.98 -2.09
N TYR A 184 18.30 -7.99 -0.84
CA TYR A 184 17.41 -9.02 -0.29
C TYR A 184 16.06 -9.15 -1.00
N VAL A 185 15.41 -8.02 -1.31
CA VAL A 185 14.13 -8.00 -2.02
C VAL A 185 14.34 -8.43 -3.47
N SER A 186 15.41 -7.99 -4.12
CA SER A 186 15.78 -8.41 -5.47
C SER A 186 16.00 -9.92 -5.52
N ASP A 187 16.81 -10.46 -4.60
CA ASP A 187 17.06 -11.90 -4.48
C ASP A 187 15.75 -12.66 -4.24
N ARG A 188 14.82 -12.11 -3.43
CA ARG A 188 13.51 -12.73 -3.19
C ARG A 188 12.55 -12.68 -4.36
N MET A 189 12.58 -11.64 -5.17
CA MET A 189 11.79 -11.57 -6.40
C MET A 189 12.27 -12.62 -7.41
N ASP A 190 13.58 -12.87 -7.45
CA ASP A 190 14.18 -13.96 -8.23
C ASP A 190 13.83 -15.34 -7.62
N GLU A 191 13.90 -15.50 -6.29
CA GLU A 191 13.46 -16.73 -5.60
C GLU A 191 11.96 -17.03 -5.80
N GLN A 192 11.09 -16.03 -5.83
CA GLN A 192 9.66 -16.23 -6.12
C GLN A 192 9.45 -16.70 -7.56
N THR A 193 10.24 -16.17 -8.50
CA THR A 193 10.25 -16.61 -9.90
C THR A 193 10.71 -18.07 -10.00
N ASP A 194 11.69 -18.46 -9.20
CA ASP A 194 12.18 -19.85 -9.10
C ASP A 194 11.16 -20.77 -8.42
N ALA A 195 10.53 -20.36 -7.33
CA ALA A 195 9.49 -21.13 -6.65
C ALA A 195 8.26 -21.35 -7.56
N ASP A 196 7.79 -20.32 -8.24
CA ASP A 196 6.70 -20.44 -9.22
C ASP A 196 7.10 -21.32 -10.42
N THR A 197 8.37 -21.28 -10.81
CA THR A 197 8.90 -22.15 -11.87
C THR A 197 8.98 -23.61 -11.41
N MET A 198 9.43 -23.88 -10.19
CA MET A 198 9.48 -25.22 -9.60
C MET A 198 8.08 -25.79 -9.37
N ILE A 199 7.14 -24.98 -8.88
CA ILE A 199 5.73 -25.37 -8.73
C ILE A 199 5.13 -25.71 -10.09
N LYS A 200 5.40 -24.90 -11.14
CA LYS A 200 4.96 -25.20 -12.51
C LYS A 200 5.58 -26.50 -13.02
N GLN A 201 6.88 -26.71 -12.83
CA GLN A 201 7.58 -27.93 -13.26
C GLN A 201 7.02 -29.18 -12.56
N PHE A 202 6.68 -29.09 -11.28
CA PHE A 202 6.00 -30.16 -10.56
C PHE A 202 4.59 -30.42 -11.11
N VAL A 203 3.76 -29.39 -11.28
CA VAL A 203 2.39 -29.52 -11.78
C VAL A 203 2.34 -30.11 -13.19
N PHE A 204 3.32 -29.80 -14.04
CA PHE A 204 3.45 -30.36 -15.39
C PHE A 204 4.20 -31.69 -15.45
N GLY A 205 4.61 -32.26 -14.31
CA GLY A 205 5.27 -33.57 -14.23
C GLY A 205 6.68 -33.59 -14.81
N ILE A 206 7.34 -32.44 -14.89
CA ILE A 206 8.74 -32.30 -15.30
C ILE A 206 9.67 -32.73 -14.14
N GLU A 207 9.29 -32.40 -12.91
CA GLU A 207 9.96 -32.84 -11.68
C GLU A 207 9.10 -33.84 -10.91
N ASP A 208 9.73 -34.88 -10.34
CA ASP A 208 9.08 -35.96 -9.60
C ASP A 208 9.36 -35.84 -8.09
N ILE A 209 8.31 -35.62 -7.30
CA ILE A 209 8.38 -35.49 -5.83
C ILE A 209 8.80 -36.77 -5.10
N PHE A 210 8.76 -37.91 -5.78
CA PHE A 210 9.21 -39.19 -5.22
C PHE A 210 10.65 -39.52 -5.61
N SER A 211 11.31 -38.66 -6.37
CA SER A 211 12.71 -38.84 -6.76
C SER A 211 13.65 -38.40 -5.65
N ASP A 212 14.21 -39.37 -4.92
CA ASP A 212 15.23 -39.14 -3.89
C ASP A 212 16.43 -38.34 -4.41
N LYS A 213 16.73 -38.44 -5.73
CA LYS A 213 17.81 -37.70 -6.38
C LYS A 213 17.53 -36.20 -6.48
N VAL A 214 16.28 -35.81 -6.75
CA VAL A 214 15.86 -34.40 -6.79
C VAL A 214 15.97 -33.80 -5.38
N TRP A 215 15.56 -34.57 -4.38
CA TRP A 215 15.68 -34.18 -2.97
C TRP A 215 17.13 -34.05 -2.47
N GLU A 216 18.03 -34.92 -2.92
CA GLU A 216 19.46 -34.81 -2.61
C GLU A 216 20.12 -33.59 -3.25
N ASN A 217 19.79 -33.26 -4.49
CA ASN A 217 20.31 -32.07 -5.17
C ASN A 217 19.87 -30.79 -4.44
N PHE A 218 18.59 -30.67 -4.11
CA PHE A 218 18.06 -29.53 -3.35
C PHE A 218 18.79 -29.34 -2.00
N ARG A 219 18.97 -30.43 -1.23
CA ARG A 219 19.68 -30.38 0.06
C ARG A 219 21.15 -29.96 -0.09
N ASN A 220 21.78 -30.23 -1.23
CA ASN A 220 23.16 -29.84 -1.49
C ASN A 220 23.27 -28.36 -1.88
N GLU A 221 22.31 -27.82 -2.64
CA GLU A 221 22.26 -26.39 -2.97
C GLU A 221 22.04 -25.53 -1.72
N VAL A 222 21.10 -25.91 -0.85
CA VAL A 222 20.83 -25.18 0.41
C VAL A 222 22.07 -25.13 1.32
N LYS A 223 22.89 -26.18 1.32
CA LYS A 223 24.13 -26.24 2.11
C LYS A 223 25.29 -25.42 1.54
N GLN A 224 25.26 -25.05 0.26
CA GLN A 224 26.30 -24.22 -0.35
C GLN A 224 26.10 -22.73 -0.11
N ASN A 225 24.89 -22.34 0.32
CA ASN A 225 24.50 -20.94 0.55
C ASN A 225 24.43 -20.57 2.05
N GLU A 226 24.91 -21.44 2.95
CA GLU A 226 25.23 -21.13 4.37
C GLU A 226 26.73 -20.84 4.56
#